data_AF-A0A2T6B8Y9-F1
#
_entry.id   AF-A0A2T6B8Y9-F1
#
_cell.length_a   1.000
_cell.length_b   1.000
_cell.length_c   1.000
_cell.angle_alpha   90.00
_cell.angle_beta   90.00
_cell.angle_gamma   90.00
#
_symmetry.space_group_name_H-M   'P 1'
#
loop_
_entity.id
_entity.type
_entity.pdbx_description
1 polymer ?
#
loop_
_entity_poly.entity_id
_entity_poly.type
_entity_poly.pdbx_seq_one_letter_code
_entity_poly.pdbx_strand_id
1 'polypeptide(L)'
;MSVRSRLLACLLLPLISGAAGLAQAQGAPSLDLAIDEIAAQTPVREVLYGDLDRDGVEEALALTETGCETGACDWHLIGSDGSGLWGVLASGSGARAELVETYPDGHVIRSDGVILAWDGAGLTPYHDLLATMGAPRTAHASEARLLNRLTDGTHRAMDVQVHEADPYLDGEVWRVAVLTNTDLGGAQAFHLIAPDETIALSGASIERPWLYQDVVDGEIVLRVVSVTGTGFIVETLQ
;
A
#
# COMPACT_ATOMS: atom_id res chain seq x y z
N MET A 1 75.68 -34.78 28.78
CA MET A 1 76.64 -35.21 27.73
C MET A 1 76.03 -36.40 26.99
N SER A 2 76.37 -36.58 25.70
CA SER A 2 75.84 -37.59 24.74
C SER A 2 74.59 -37.11 23.98
N VAL A 3 74.69 -36.57 22.76
CA VAL A 3 74.92 -37.14 21.40
C VAL A 3 73.63 -37.60 20.70
N ARG A 4 73.25 -36.77 19.69
CA ARG A 4 72.64 -37.00 18.36
C ARG A 4 71.76 -38.23 18.09
N SER A 5 70.64 -38.00 17.39
CA SER A 5 70.43 -38.53 16.02
C SER A 5 69.24 -37.86 15.32
N ARG A 6 69.45 -37.50 14.04
CA ARG A 6 68.43 -37.04 13.09
C ARG A 6 67.78 -38.28 12.44
N LEU A 7 66.47 -38.22 12.20
CA LEU A 7 65.83 -39.05 11.20
C LEU A 7 64.89 -38.18 10.37
N LEU A 8 65.27 -38.06 9.10
CA LEU A 8 64.50 -37.51 7.99
C LEU A 8 63.41 -38.54 7.65
N ALA A 9 62.15 -38.14 7.59
CA ALA A 9 61.09 -38.96 7.02
C ALA A 9 60.42 -38.18 5.88
N CYS A 10 60.45 -38.78 4.70
CA CYS A 10 59.93 -38.27 3.44
C CYS A 10 58.45 -37.89 3.53
N LEU A 11 58.11 -36.68 3.06
CA LEU A 11 56.77 -36.36 2.60
C LEU A 11 56.45 -37.23 1.37
N LEU A 12 55.45 -38.10 1.48
CA LEU A 12 54.73 -38.67 0.35
C LEU A 12 53.37 -37.96 0.28
N LEU A 13 53.19 -37.15 -0.77
CA LEU A 13 51.92 -36.56 -1.17
C LEU A 13 50.99 -37.66 -1.71
N PRO A 14 49.78 -37.86 -1.19
CA PRO A 14 48.70 -38.42 -1.97
C PRO A 14 48.02 -37.29 -2.76
N LEU A 15 48.11 -37.36 -4.08
CA LEU A 15 47.19 -36.69 -5.01
C LEU A 15 45.79 -37.26 -4.76
N ILE A 16 44.98 -36.57 -3.97
CA ILE A 16 43.55 -36.80 -3.93
C ILE A 16 42.96 -36.02 -5.11
N SER A 17 42.87 -36.69 -6.25
CA SER A 17 41.90 -36.37 -7.29
C SER A 17 40.53 -36.81 -6.78
N GLY A 18 39.91 -35.96 -5.97
CA GLY A 18 38.53 -36.11 -5.52
C GLY A 18 37.71 -35.02 -6.17
N ALA A 19 36.69 -35.41 -6.94
CA ALA A 19 35.82 -34.53 -7.70
C ALA A 19 35.44 -33.28 -6.89
N ALA A 20 35.73 -32.10 -7.44
CA ALA A 20 34.94 -30.93 -7.14
C ALA A 20 33.52 -31.25 -7.59
N GLY A 21 32.72 -31.79 -6.67
CA GLY A 21 31.29 -31.66 -6.77
C GLY A 21 31.04 -30.17 -6.89
N LEU A 22 30.60 -29.74 -8.08
CA LEU A 22 29.94 -28.47 -8.24
C LEU A 22 28.77 -28.54 -7.25
N ALA A 23 28.94 -27.95 -6.07
CA ALA A 23 27.80 -27.46 -5.34
C ALA A 23 27.13 -26.52 -6.34
N GLN A 24 26.03 -26.98 -6.93
CA GLN A 24 25.08 -26.08 -7.55
C GLN A 24 24.84 -25.01 -6.49
N ALA A 25 25.31 -23.80 -6.74
CA ALA A 25 24.71 -22.65 -6.12
C ALA A 25 23.23 -22.80 -6.47
N GLN A 26 22.42 -23.24 -5.49
CA GLN A 26 21.00 -22.92 -5.52
C GLN A 26 21.00 -21.42 -5.79
N GLY A 27 20.51 -21.04 -6.98
CA GLY A 27 20.55 -19.66 -7.44
C GLY A 27 20.08 -18.79 -6.29
N ALA A 28 20.76 -17.68 -6.04
CA ALA A 28 20.25 -16.71 -5.07
C ALA A 28 18.76 -16.48 -5.40
N PRO A 29 17.87 -16.46 -4.39
CA PRO A 29 16.46 -16.22 -4.65
C PRO A 29 16.34 -14.95 -5.51
N SER A 30 15.51 -15.03 -6.55
CA SER A 30 15.32 -13.98 -7.54
C SER A 30 13.84 -13.69 -7.69
N LEU A 31 13.51 -12.51 -8.20
CA LEU A 31 12.14 -12.12 -8.52
C LEU A 31 11.44 -13.19 -9.40
N ASP A 32 12.11 -13.65 -10.46
CA ASP A 32 11.59 -14.68 -11.36
C ASP A 32 11.21 -15.98 -10.64
N LEU A 33 12.05 -16.44 -9.69
CA LEU A 33 11.76 -17.66 -8.93
C LEU A 33 10.56 -17.46 -8.01
N ALA A 34 10.42 -16.30 -7.37
CA ALA A 34 9.26 -15.99 -6.53
C ALA A 34 7.97 -15.91 -7.36
N ILE A 35 8.03 -15.36 -8.58
CA ILE A 35 6.90 -15.34 -9.52
C ILE A 35 6.53 -16.77 -9.93
N ASP A 36 7.49 -17.62 -10.30
CA ASP A 36 7.27 -19.01 -10.68
C ASP A 36 6.61 -19.82 -9.55
N GLU A 37 7.02 -19.60 -8.30
CA GLU A 37 6.42 -20.25 -7.11
C GLU A 37 4.95 -19.87 -6.91
N ILE A 38 4.58 -18.63 -7.20
CA ILE A 38 3.19 -18.16 -7.14
C ILE A 38 2.40 -18.74 -8.31
N ALA A 39 2.95 -18.68 -9.53
CA ALA A 39 2.33 -19.22 -10.73
C ALA A 39 2.09 -20.75 -10.65
N ALA A 40 2.91 -21.47 -9.88
CA ALA A 40 2.72 -22.89 -9.61
C ALA A 40 1.50 -23.20 -8.72
N GLN A 41 1.05 -22.23 -7.92
CA GLN A 41 -0.04 -22.39 -6.95
C GLN A 41 -1.34 -21.71 -7.40
N THR A 42 -1.22 -20.60 -8.11
CA THR A 42 -2.32 -19.73 -8.52
C THR A 42 -2.13 -19.34 -9.99
N PRO A 43 -3.14 -19.49 -10.87
CA PRO A 43 -3.05 -19.05 -12.25
C PRO A 43 -2.77 -17.54 -12.35
N VAL A 44 -1.61 -17.18 -12.90
CA VAL A 44 -1.21 -15.80 -13.18
C VAL A 44 -1.53 -15.47 -14.64
N ARG A 45 -2.29 -14.40 -14.84
CA ARG A 45 -2.67 -13.90 -16.18
C ARG A 45 -1.59 -12.99 -16.75
N GLU A 46 -1.03 -12.12 -15.92
CA GLU A 46 -0.13 -11.05 -16.33
C GLU A 46 0.79 -10.67 -15.18
N VAL A 47 2.02 -10.26 -15.51
CA VAL A 47 2.99 -9.74 -14.55
C VAL A 47 3.48 -8.39 -15.06
N LEU A 48 3.32 -7.36 -14.24
CA LEU A 48 3.81 -6.01 -14.49
C LEU A 48 5.03 -5.77 -13.60
N TYR A 49 6.03 -5.05 -14.09
CA TYR A 49 7.26 -4.77 -13.35
C TYR A 49 7.41 -3.27 -13.12
N GLY A 50 7.95 -2.90 -11.96
CA GLY A 50 8.29 -1.52 -11.64
C GLY A 50 9.05 -1.43 -10.33
N ASP A 51 9.87 -0.40 -10.20
CA ASP A 51 10.53 -0.01 -8.94
C ASP A 51 9.58 0.91 -8.16
N LEU A 52 8.90 0.37 -7.14
CA LEU A 52 7.85 1.08 -6.40
C LEU A 52 8.41 1.88 -5.22
N ASP A 53 9.46 1.42 -4.55
CA ASP A 53 10.09 2.13 -3.42
C ASP A 53 11.34 2.94 -3.79
N ARG A 54 11.76 2.86 -5.06
CA ARG A 54 12.84 3.64 -5.69
C ARG A 54 14.23 3.26 -5.16
N ASP A 55 14.41 1.98 -4.79
CA ASP A 55 15.70 1.46 -4.34
C ASP A 55 16.60 0.95 -5.49
N GLY A 56 16.06 0.94 -6.73
CA GLY A 56 16.73 0.47 -7.94
C GLY A 56 16.56 -1.04 -8.21
N VAL A 57 15.73 -1.72 -7.42
CA VAL A 57 15.30 -3.10 -7.60
C VAL A 57 13.83 -3.10 -8.01
N GLU A 58 13.48 -3.87 -9.04
CA GLU A 58 12.08 -3.96 -9.47
C GLU A 58 11.30 -4.91 -8.55
N GLU A 59 10.07 -4.51 -8.22
CA GLU A 59 9.01 -5.41 -7.82
C GLU A 59 8.16 -5.85 -9.02
N ALA A 60 7.37 -6.90 -8.81
CA ALA A 60 6.38 -7.36 -9.76
C ALA A 60 4.97 -7.33 -9.17
N LEU A 61 4.02 -6.80 -9.93
CA LEU A 61 2.59 -6.94 -9.67
C LEU A 61 2.05 -8.10 -10.53
N ALA A 62 1.80 -9.24 -9.90
CA ALA A 62 1.19 -10.39 -10.55
C ALA A 62 -0.34 -10.33 -10.45
N LEU A 63 -1.00 -10.28 -11.60
CA LEU A 63 -2.46 -10.31 -11.73
C LEU A 63 -2.93 -11.74 -11.93
N THR A 64 -3.87 -12.21 -11.11
CA THR A 64 -4.31 -13.62 -11.12
C THR A 64 -5.64 -13.81 -11.85
N GLU A 65 -5.97 -15.06 -12.14
CA GLU A 65 -7.31 -15.47 -12.59
C GLU A 65 -8.17 -16.01 -11.43
N THR A 66 -7.73 -15.85 -10.19
CA THR A 66 -8.47 -16.25 -8.99
C THR A 66 -9.22 -15.08 -8.37
N GLY A 67 -10.20 -15.38 -7.52
CA GLY A 67 -10.99 -14.37 -6.82
C GLY A 67 -12.04 -13.66 -7.67
N CYS A 68 -12.04 -13.86 -9.01
CA CYS A 68 -12.84 -13.10 -9.98
C CYS A 68 -14.38 -13.23 -9.91
N GLU A 69 -14.96 -13.93 -8.92
CA GLU A 69 -16.40 -14.28 -8.90
C GLU A 69 -17.33 -13.06 -8.80
N THR A 70 -16.84 -11.95 -8.24
CA THR A 70 -17.58 -10.68 -8.09
C THR A 70 -17.14 -9.61 -9.08
N GLY A 71 -16.36 -9.98 -10.09
CA GLY A 71 -15.77 -9.04 -11.06
C GLY A 71 -14.48 -8.37 -10.58
N ALA A 72 -13.96 -8.74 -9.41
CA ALA A 72 -12.66 -8.34 -8.91
C ALA A 72 -11.74 -9.56 -8.82
N CYS A 73 -10.56 -9.53 -9.43
CA CYS A 73 -9.59 -10.61 -9.37
C CYS A 73 -8.50 -10.29 -8.35
N ASP A 74 -7.85 -11.33 -7.81
CA ASP A 74 -6.74 -11.14 -6.88
C ASP A 74 -5.49 -10.62 -7.61
N TRP A 75 -4.63 -9.93 -6.87
CA TRP A 75 -3.30 -9.54 -7.30
C TRP A 75 -2.30 -9.68 -6.15
N HIS A 76 -1.05 -9.92 -6.49
CA HIS A 76 0.06 -10.05 -5.53
C HIS A 76 1.20 -9.10 -5.92
N LEU A 77 1.67 -8.31 -4.96
CA LEU A 77 2.94 -7.59 -5.08
C LEU A 77 4.07 -8.52 -4.62
N ILE A 78 5.08 -8.69 -5.45
CA ILE A 78 6.18 -9.63 -5.27
C ILE A 78 7.48 -8.84 -5.34
N GLY A 79 8.38 -9.04 -4.40
CA GLY A 79 9.64 -8.31 -4.35
C GLY A 79 10.53 -8.81 -3.24
N SER A 80 11.58 -8.04 -2.93
CA SER A 80 12.44 -8.34 -1.79
C SER A 80 11.93 -7.65 -0.52
N ASP A 81 11.97 -8.35 0.61
CA ASP A 81 11.61 -7.79 1.92
C ASP A 81 12.72 -6.93 2.56
N GLY A 82 13.71 -6.51 1.77
CA GLY A 82 14.92 -5.80 2.25
C GLY A 82 15.92 -6.67 3.01
N SER A 83 15.57 -7.91 3.37
CA SER A 83 16.49 -8.89 3.98
C SER A 83 17.18 -9.80 2.95
N GLY A 84 16.82 -9.63 1.68
CA GLY A 84 17.28 -10.47 0.56
C GLY A 84 16.44 -11.72 0.34
N LEU A 85 15.33 -11.89 1.08
CA LEU A 85 14.30 -12.86 0.74
C LEU A 85 13.38 -12.27 -0.31
N TRP A 86 12.90 -13.13 -1.22
CA TRP A 86 11.95 -12.78 -2.27
C TRP A 86 10.64 -13.51 -2.04
N GLY A 87 9.51 -12.84 -2.27
CA GLY A 87 8.20 -13.43 -2.10
C GLY A 87 7.08 -12.41 -2.21
N VAL A 88 5.88 -12.82 -1.82
CA VAL A 88 4.71 -11.92 -1.76
C VAL A 88 4.90 -10.91 -0.63
N LEU A 89 5.00 -9.63 -1.00
CA LEU A 89 5.08 -8.50 -0.07
C LEU A 89 3.70 -8.02 0.36
N ALA A 90 2.74 -8.03 -0.57
CA ALA A 90 1.38 -7.61 -0.32
C ALA A 90 0.40 -8.30 -1.30
N SER A 91 -0.88 -8.24 -1.00
CA SER A 91 -1.94 -8.78 -1.86
C SER A 91 -3.20 -7.96 -1.72
N GLY A 92 -4.03 -7.98 -2.76
CA GLY A 92 -5.35 -7.37 -2.75
C GLY A 92 -6.22 -7.94 -3.85
N SER A 93 -7.38 -7.33 -4.05
CA SER A 93 -8.28 -7.68 -5.14
C SER A 93 -8.86 -6.43 -5.78
N GLY A 94 -9.15 -6.51 -7.07
CA GLY A 94 -9.79 -5.43 -7.81
C GLY A 94 -10.23 -5.85 -9.21
N ALA A 95 -11.21 -5.14 -9.77
CA ALA A 95 -11.64 -5.32 -11.16
C ALA A 95 -10.54 -4.91 -12.13
N ARG A 96 -9.75 -3.90 -11.76
CA ARG A 96 -8.54 -3.49 -12.47
C ARG A 96 -7.45 -3.12 -11.49
N ALA A 97 -6.31 -3.80 -11.58
CA ALA A 97 -5.07 -3.44 -10.93
C ALA A 97 -3.98 -3.19 -11.99
N GLU A 98 -3.21 -2.12 -11.82
CA GLU A 98 -2.14 -1.72 -12.75
C GLU A 98 -1.00 -1.02 -12.00
N LEU A 99 0.18 -1.00 -12.62
CA LEU A 99 1.29 -0.13 -12.22
C LEU A 99 1.20 1.19 -12.99
N VAL A 100 1.27 2.29 -12.25
CA VAL A 100 1.24 3.64 -12.82
C VAL A 100 2.57 4.32 -12.50
N GLU A 101 3.25 4.81 -13.53
CA GLU A 101 4.45 5.64 -13.38
C GLU A 101 4.12 6.93 -12.63
N THR A 102 5.01 7.34 -11.73
CA THR A 102 4.89 8.58 -10.95
C THR A 102 5.97 9.59 -11.30
N TYR A 103 5.77 10.83 -10.87
CA TYR A 103 6.80 11.88 -10.90
C TYR A 103 7.06 12.40 -9.48
N PRO A 104 8.30 12.36 -8.97
CA PRO A 104 9.52 11.85 -9.62
C PRO A 104 9.49 10.33 -9.87
N ASP A 105 10.31 9.86 -10.83
CA ASP A 105 10.31 8.48 -11.35
C ASP A 105 10.19 7.40 -10.27
N GLY A 106 9.19 6.53 -10.45
CA GLY A 106 8.83 5.40 -9.59
C GLY A 106 7.49 4.83 -10.06
N HIS A 107 6.94 3.86 -9.34
CA HIS A 107 5.62 3.30 -9.63
C HIS A 107 4.71 3.25 -8.40
N VAL A 108 3.41 3.28 -8.65
CA VAL A 108 2.36 2.99 -7.65
C VAL A 108 1.40 1.95 -8.20
N ILE A 109 0.76 1.21 -7.29
CA ILE A 109 -0.32 0.30 -7.65
C ILE A 109 -1.62 1.11 -7.67
N ARG A 110 -2.34 1.07 -8.79
CA ARG A 110 -3.71 1.57 -8.88
C ARG A 110 -4.66 0.38 -8.97
N SER A 111 -5.56 0.23 -7.99
CA SER A 111 -6.56 -0.84 -7.94
C SER A 111 -7.94 -0.27 -7.63
N ASP A 112 -8.86 -0.32 -8.60
CA ASP A 112 -10.25 0.17 -8.48
C ASP A 112 -10.39 1.58 -7.90
N GLY A 113 -9.47 2.46 -8.32
CA GLY A 113 -9.43 3.85 -7.87
C GLY A 113 -8.59 4.07 -6.61
N VAL A 114 -8.23 3.04 -5.85
CA VAL A 114 -7.25 3.11 -4.74
C VAL A 114 -5.84 3.18 -5.29
N ILE A 115 -5.02 4.11 -4.79
CA ILE A 115 -3.61 4.27 -5.20
C ILE A 115 -2.73 3.97 -4.00
N LEU A 116 -1.86 2.97 -4.14
CA LEU A 116 -1.00 2.46 -3.08
C LEU A 116 0.47 2.57 -3.49
N ALA A 117 1.29 3.09 -2.60
CA ALA A 117 2.74 3.09 -2.71
C ALA A 117 3.33 2.00 -1.81
N TRP A 118 4.42 1.40 -2.25
CA TRP A 118 5.26 0.54 -1.43
C TRP A 118 6.37 1.40 -0.82
N ASP A 119 6.55 1.34 0.50
CA ASP A 119 7.55 2.13 1.23
C ASP A 119 8.77 1.30 1.70
N GLY A 120 8.92 0.08 1.18
CA GLY A 120 9.91 -0.90 1.63
C GLY A 120 9.46 -1.76 2.81
N ALA A 121 8.31 -1.47 3.43
CA ALA A 121 7.77 -2.22 4.56
C ALA A 121 6.29 -2.59 4.42
N GLY A 122 5.50 -1.72 3.79
CA GLY A 122 4.06 -1.91 3.64
C GLY A 122 3.48 -1.12 2.47
N LEU A 123 2.26 -1.51 2.06
CA LEU A 123 1.46 -0.67 1.19
C LEU A 123 0.84 0.47 2.00
N THR A 124 1.03 1.69 1.53
CA THR A 124 0.48 2.91 2.11
C THR A 124 -0.30 3.69 1.06
N PRO A 125 -1.36 4.44 1.45
CA PRO A 125 -2.08 5.26 0.49
C PRO A 125 -1.16 6.34 -0.09
N TYR A 126 -1.06 6.39 -1.41
CA TYR A 126 -0.23 7.37 -2.11
C TYR A 126 -0.94 8.73 -2.18
N HIS A 127 -0.22 9.82 -1.89
CA HIS A 127 -0.74 11.20 -1.89
C HIS A 127 -2.02 11.41 -1.09
N ASP A 128 -2.22 10.67 0.01
CA ASP A 128 -3.33 10.93 0.89
C ASP A 128 -3.24 12.34 1.51
N LEU A 129 -4.12 13.23 1.06
CA LEU A 129 -4.25 14.62 1.45
C LEU A 129 -4.27 14.74 2.96
N LEU A 130 -5.10 13.93 3.63
CA LEU A 130 -5.27 14.04 5.07
C LEU A 130 -3.98 13.71 5.85
N ALA A 131 -3.08 12.87 5.32
CA ALA A 131 -1.78 12.59 5.93
C ALA A 131 -0.79 13.76 5.74
N THR A 132 -0.87 14.45 4.60
CA THR A 132 0.02 15.58 4.27
C THR A 132 -0.35 16.89 4.98
N MET A 133 -1.60 17.02 5.42
CA MET A 133 -2.17 18.27 5.91
C MET A 133 -1.94 18.57 7.40
N GLY A 134 -1.10 17.77 8.06
CA GLY A 134 -0.82 17.89 9.48
C GLY A 134 -1.91 17.30 10.36
N ALA A 135 -1.72 17.40 11.68
CA ALA A 135 -2.63 16.82 12.65
C ALA A 135 -4.02 17.47 12.58
N PRO A 136 -5.11 16.69 12.72
CA PRO A 136 -6.44 17.26 12.79
C PRO A 136 -6.55 18.21 13.98
N ARG A 137 -7.45 19.19 13.86
CA ARG A 137 -7.89 20.00 14.99
C ARG A 137 -9.22 19.50 15.54
N THR A 138 -9.43 19.70 16.83
CA THR A 138 -10.78 19.58 17.40
C THR A 138 -11.72 20.59 16.74
N ALA A 139 -12.95 20.15 16.44
CA ALA A 139 -13.96 21.02 15.87
C ALA A 139 -14.31 22.20 16.79
N HIS A 140 -14.70 23.32 16.22
CA HIS A 140 -15.35 24.41 16.94
C HIS A 140 -16.82 24.07 17.23
N ALA A 141 -17.40 24.76 18.21
CA ALA A 141 -18.80 24.56 18.56
C ALA A 141 -19.79 24.89 17.42
N SER A 142 -19.43 25.80 16.52
CA SER A 142 -20.21 26.11 15.31
C SER A 142 -20.24 24.94 14.32
N GLU A 143 -19.12 24.25 14.14
CA GLU A 143 -18.99 23.12 13.21
C GLU A 143 -19.73 21.90 13.74
N ALA A 144 -19.62 21.60 15.04
CA ALA A 144 -20.45 20.55 15.66
C ALA A 144 -21.95 20.85 15.53
N ARG A 145 -22.36 22.12 15.69
CA ARG A 145 -23.75 22.54 15.46
C ARG A 145 -24.17 22.44 14.00
N LEU A 146 -23.26 22.69 13.06
CA LEU A 146 -23.52 22.50 11.63
C LEU A 146 -23.77 21.02 11.34
N LEU A 147 -22.86 20.13 11.77
CA LEU A 147 -23.03 18.69 11.64
C LEU A 147 -24.34 18.19 12.25
N ASN A 148 -24.73 18.67 13.43
CA ASN A 148 -26.01 18.28 14.05
C ASN A 148 -27.26 18.76 13.30
N ARG A 149 -27.13 19.79 12.45
CA ARG A 149 -28.23 20.21 11.56
C ARG A 149 -28.27 19.40 10.27
N LEU A 150 -27.11 18.99 9.78
CA LEU A 150 -26.97 18.28 8.51
C LEU A 150 -27.08 16.76 8.64
N THR A 151 -26.95 16.22 9.85
CA THR A 151 -26.97 14.78 10.14
C THR A 151 -27.94 14.49 11.28
N ASP A 152 -28.51 13.28 11.28
CA ASP A 152 -29.34 12.77 12.38
C ASP A 152 -28.44 12.39 13.57
N GLY A 153 -27.92 13.38 14.29
CA GLY A 153 -26.97 13.17 15.38
C GLY A 153 -26.85 14.32 16.39
N THR A 154 -26.27 14.02 17.55
CA THR A 154 -25.87 15.03 18.55
C THR A 154 -24.38 14.89 18.83
N HIS A 155 -23.60 15.56 18.00
CA HIS A 155 -22.15 15.61 18.04
C HIS A 155 -21.69 16.75 18.95
N ARG A 156 -20.69 16.48 19.78
CA ARG A 156 -19.99 17.50 20.57
C ARG A 156 -18.69 17.85 19.87
N ALA A 157 -18.30 19.12 19.99
CA ALA A 157 -17.05 19.62 19.41
C ALA A 157 -15.82 18.76 19.75
N MET A 158 -15.72 18.30 21.01
CA MET A 158 -14.60 17.45 21.47
C MET A 158 -14.56 16.05 20.84
N ASP A 159 -15.66 15.57 20.28
CA ASP A 159 -15.78 14.25 19.67
C ASP A 159 -15.61 14.31 18.14
N VAL A 160 -15.29 15.48 17.59
CA VAL A 160 -15.13 15.71 16.15
C VAL A 160 -13.74 16.26 15.87
N GLN A 161 -13.00 15.57 15.02
CA GLN A 161 -11.73 16.00 14.46
C GLN A 161 -11.97 16.54 13.06
N VAL A 162 -11.36 17.68 12.73
CA VAL A 162 -11.54 18.36 11.45
C VAL A 162 -10.20 18.52 10.75
N HIS A 163 -10.17 18.14 9.48
CA HIS A 163 -9.14 18.51 8.53
C HIS A 163 -9.71 19.48 7.49
N GLU A 164 -8.92 20.43 7.02
CA GLU A 164 -9.34 21.51 6.11
C GLU A 164 -8.50 21.50 4.83
N ALA A 165 -9.08 21.08 3.71
CA ALA A 165 -8.38 20.85 2.44
C ALA A 165 -8.91 21.75 1.33
N ASP A 166 -8.06 22.13 0.39
CA ASP A 166 -8.47 22.59 -0.93
C ASP A 166 -8.17 21.46 -1.94
N PRO A 167 -9.05 20.47 -2.07
CA PRO A 167 -8.82 19.29 -2.90
C PRO A 167 -8.93 19.58 -4.40
N TYR A 168 -9.40 20.75 -4.83
CA TYR A 168 -9.54 21.12 -6.24
C TYR A 168 -8.56 22.21 -6.68
N LEU A 169 -7.75 22.74 -5.75
CA LEU A 169 -6.78 23.79 -5.97
C LEU A 169 -7.41 25.08 -6.54
N ASP A 170 -8.66 25.35 -6.16
CA ASP A 170 -9.46 26.48 -6.63
C ASP A 170 -9.60 27.59 -5.56
N GLY A 171 -8.99 27.38 -4.39
CA GLY A 171 -9.04 28.28 -3.23
C GLY A 171 -10.21 28.01 -2.29
N GLU A 172 -11.07 27.05 -2.59
CA GLU A 172 -12.23 26.72 -1.77
C GLU A 172 -11.89 25.63 -0.75
N VAL A 173 -12.16 25.91 0.53
CA VAL A 173 -11.78 25.02 1.63
C VAL A 173 -12.92 24.07 1.99
N TRP A 174 -12.66 22.79 1.78
CA TRP A 174 -13.46 21.65 2.21
C TRP A 174 -13.06 21.20 3.62
N ARG A 175 -14.02 20.67 4.37
CA ARG A 175 -13.79 20.15 5.73
C ARG A 175 -14.08 18.67 5.79
N VAL A 176 -13.15 17.89 6.31
CA VAL A 176 -13.35 16.48 6.63
C VAL A 176 -13.53 16.36 8.14
N ALA A 177 -14.76 16.13 8.55
CA ALA A 177 -15.12 15.88 9.94
C ALA A 177 -15.10 14.38 10.22
N VAL A 178 -14.22 13.92 11.10
CA VAL A 178 -14.13 12.53 11.57
C VAL A 178 -14.62 12.47 13.01
N LEU A 179 -15.55 11.56 13.28
CA LEU A 179 -16.14 11.39 14.61
C LEU A 179 -15.33 10.36 15.39
N THR A 180 -14.69 10.78 16.47
CA THR A 180 -13.76 9.95 17.24
C THR A 180 -14.45 9.06 18.29
N ASN A 181 -15.74 9.25 18.51
CA ASN A 181 -16.51 8.53 19.54
C ASN A 181 -17.79 7.89 18.98
N THR A 182 -17.76 7.52 17.70
CA THR A 182 -18.81 6.68 17.10
C THR A 182 -18.38 5.24 17.15
N ASP A 183 -19.18 4.38 17.77
CA ASP A 183 -19.03 2.94 17.63
C ASP A 183 -20.00 2.44 16.55
N LEU A 184 -19.52 2.42 15.31
CA LEU A 184 -20.21 1.79 14.17
C LEU A 184 -19.64 0.39 13.92
N GLY A 185 -19.53 -0.42 14.99
CA GLY A 185 -18.92 -1.75 14.90
C GLY A 185 -17.41 -1.69 14.67
N GLY A 186 -16.73 -0.77 15.35
CA GLY A 186 -15.30 -0.53 15.17
C GLY A 186 -14.92 0.45 14.05
N ALA A 187 -15.90 1.02 13.34
CA ALA A 187 -15.69 2.08 12.36
C ALA A 187 -15.97 3.49 12.92
N GLN A 188 -15.24 4.47 12.39
CA GLN A 188 -15.44 5.89 12.63
C GLN A 188 -16.30 6.49 11.53
N ALA A 189 -17.34 7.23 11.90
CA ALA A 189 -18.10 8.01 10.93
C ALA A 189 -17.28 9.20 10.45
N PHE A 190 -17.44 9.57 9.18
CA PHE A 190 -16.87 10.80 8.64
C PHE A 190 -17.85 11.50 7.70
N HIS A 191 -17.67 12.82 7.59
CA HIS A 191 -18.42 13.67 6.69
C HIS A 191 -17.48 14.62 5.97
N LEU A 192 -17.61 14.68 4.65
CA LEU A 192 -16.98 15.69 3.82
C LEU A 192 -17.98 16.84 3.61
N ILE A 193 -17.61 18.01 4.10
CA ILE A 193 -18.42 19.23 4.06
C ILE A 193 -17.82 20.17 3.01
N ALA A 194 -18.64 20.54 2.05
CA ALA A 194 -18.29 21.44 0.97
C ALA A 194 -18.20 22.91 1.46
N PRO A 195 -17.59 23.81 0.66
CA PRO A 195 -17.45 25.23 1.00
C PRO A 195 -18.78 25.94 1.27
N ASP A 196 -19.86 25.49 0.63
CA ASP A 196 -21.22 26.00 0.80
C ASP A 196 -21.94 25.47 2.07
N GLU A 197 -21.18 24.80 2.95
CA GLU A 197 -21.65 24.18 4.20
C GLU A 197 -22.67 23.04 4.00
N THR A 198 -22.69 22.40 2.83
CA THR A 198 -23.46 21.17 2.60
C THR A 198 -22.60 19.92 2.82
N ILE A 199 -23.25 18.78 3.10
CA ILE A 199 -22.57 17.48 3.12
C ILE A 199 -22.49 16.98 1.68
N ALA A 200 -21.27 16.90 1.16
CA ALA A 200 -21.01 16.29 -0.14
C ALA A 200 -20.96 14.75 -0.04
N LEU A 201 -20.40 14.23 1.05
CA LEU A 201 -20.29 12.79 1.29
C LEU A 201 -20.35 12.46 2.78
N SER A 202 -20.99 11.34 3.11
CA SER A 202 -20.94 10.73 4.43
C SER A 202 -20.54 9.27 4.30
N GLY A 203 -19.70 8.78 5.23
CA GLY A 203 -19.27 7.40 5.23
C GLY A 203 -18.83 6.93 6.60
N ALA A 204 -18.35 5.68 6.65
CA ALA A 204 -17.74 5.09 7.83
C ALA A 204 -16.53 4.26 7.39
N SER A 205 -15.46 4.33 8.18
CA SER A 205 -14.21 3.64 7.87
C SER A 205 -13.64 3.04 9.16
N ILE A 206 -13.14 1.80 9.11
CA ILE A 206 -12.52 1.13 10.27
C ILE A 206 -11.18 1.76 10.66
N GLU A 207 -10.61 2.52 9.73
CA GLU A 207 -9.49 3.43 9.93
C GLU A 207 -9.92 4.85 9.55
N ARG A 208 -9.02 5.81 9.65
CA ARG A 208 -9.24 7.14 9.05
C ARG A 208 -9.44 6.99 7.53
N PRO A 209 -10.44 7.67 6.91
CA PRO A 209 -10.61 7.63 5.46
C PRO A 209 -9.39 8.20 4.75
N TRP A 210 -9.14 7.76 3.52
CA TRP A 210 -8.09 8.33 2.66
C TRP A 210 -8.71 9.23 1.62
N LEU A 211 -8.08 10.37 1.38
CA LEU A 211 -8.53 11.32 0.38
C LEU A 211 -7.36 11.65 -0.52
N TYR A 212 -7.51 11.51 -1.83
CA TYR A 212 -6.48 11.95 -2.76
C TYR A 212 -7.11 12.51 -4.02
N GLN A 213 -6.35 13.42 -4.63
CA GLN A 213 -6.68 14.00 -5.92
C GLN A 213 -6.34 12.97 -7.00
N ASP A 214 -7.24 12.82 -7.96
CA ASP A 214 -7.02 12.05 -9.17
C ASP A 214 -7.43 12.89 -10.39
N VAL A 215 -7.05 12.48 -11.58
CA VAL A 215 -7.45 13.13 -12.83
C VAL A 215 -8.20 12.13 -13.70
N VAL A 216 -9.46 12.42 -13.97
CA VAL A 216 -10.33 11.59 -14.81
C VAL A 216 -10.82 12.45 -15.97
N ASP A 217 -10.54 12.02 -17.20
CA ASP A 217 -10.90 12.74 -18.43
C ASP A 217 -10.41 14.20 -18.48
N GLY A 218 -9.29 14.50 -17.81
CA GLY A 218 -8.68 15.82 -17.76
C GLY A 218 -9.20 16.74 -16.65
N GLU A 219 -10.18 16.28 -15.87
CA GLU A 219 -10.73 17.00 -14.72
C GLU A 219 -10.16 16.46 -13.40
N ILE A 220 -9.91 17.36 -12.45
CA ILE A 220 -9.52 16.96 -11.08
C ILE A 220 -10.75 16.38 -10.40
N VAL A 221 -10.61 15.18 -9.85
CA VAL A 221 -11.64 14.55 -9.01
C VAL A 221 -11.06 14.25 -7.64
N LEU A 222 -11.93 14.27 -6.63
CA LEU A 222 -11.57 13.83 -5.28
C LEU A 222 -12.04 12.39 -5.11
N ARG A 223 -11.11 11.48 -4.81
CA ARG A 223 -11.46 10.13 -4.38
C ARG A 223 -11.46 10.05 -2.87
N VAL A 224 -12.54 9.49 -2.32
CA VAL A 224 -12.69 9.24 -0.89
C VAL A 224 -12.75 7.73 -0.68
N VAL A 225 -11.76 7.19 0.02
CA VAL A 225 -11.63 5.77 0.29
C VAL A 225 -11.99 5.49 1.74
N SER A 226 -13.00 4.66 1.93
CA SER A 226 -13.33 4.07 3.23
C SER A 226 -12.69 2.70 3.35
N VAL A 227 -11.91 2.49 4.40
CA VAL A 227 -11.35 1.17 4.74
C VAL A 227 -12.45 0.37 5.44
N THR A 228 -12.65 -0.86 4.98
CA THR A 228 -13.60 -1.81 5.55
C THR A 228 -12.86 -3.05 6.04
N GLY A 229 -13.53 -3.91 6.82
CA GLY A 229 -12.94 -5.17 7.28
C GLY A 229 -12.60 -6.17 6.15
N THR A 230 -13.06 -5.93 4.92
CA THR A 230 -12.89 -6.84 3.78
C THR A 230 -12.32 -6.17 2.53
N GLY A 231 -11.94 -4.89 2.58
CA GLY A 231 -11.46 -4.14 1.41
C GLY A 231 -11.80 -2.65 1.48
N PHE A 232 -12.03 -2.03 0.33
CA PHE A 232 -12.24 -0.59 0.21
C PHE A 232 -13.58 -0.24 -0.43
N ILE A 233 -14.16 0.89 -0.01
CA ILE A 233 -15.25 1.57 -0.74
C ILE A 233 -14.67 2.88 -1.26
N VAL A 234 -14.77 3.10 -2.58
CA VAL A 234 -14.22 4.28 -3.25
C VAL A 234 -15.36 5.12 -3.80
N GLU A 235 -15.52 6.34 -3.28
CA GLU A 235 -16.45 7.34 -3.78
C GLU A 235 -15.68 8.40 -4.57
N THR A 236 -16.23 8.86 -5.69
CA THR A 236 -15.61 9.88 -6.55
C THR A 236 -16.49 11.12 -6.58
N LEU A 237 -15.90 12.27 -6.26
CA LEU A 237 -16.56 13.57 -6.25
C LEU A 237 -15.95 14.47 -7.32
N GLN A 238 -16.81 15.09 -8.13
CA GLN A 238 -16.48 16.04 -9.19
C GLN A 238 -16.89 17.44 -8.77
#